data_AF-A0A958AE16-F1
#
_entry.id   AF-A0A958AE16-F1
#
_cell.length_a   1.000
_cell.length_b   1.000
_cell.length_c   1.000
_cell.angle_alpha   90.00
_cell.angle_beta   90.00
_cell.angle_gamma   90.00
#
_symmetry.space_group_name_H-M   'P 1'
#
loop_
_entity.id
_entity.type
_entity.pdbx_description
1 polymer ?
#
loop_
_entity_poly.entity_id
_entity_poly.type
_entity_poly.pdbx_seq_one_letter_code
_entity_poly.pdbx_strand_id
1 'polypeptide(L)'
;MSTLDIQPQSADTPLPSTRAVRLVLNALVVSLWVWLYRPIFDYLAIIFTQEDFRTNQIVLIAIIVLIVLRLRRSDPHLRLEAGPHLALLPLSLALGGSLAYLLVERFLDINTLSAGLFGLATYGLLGLWLAPQSWRQGLPAALLLIGALPFGEHMQTFVGYPLRILTAGIVRDGLASAGVASVGIDTILVLENGVSHIDLPCSGIKSLWTGALFLIAATWIERRPINLRWLLTALIFAGLLFAANLARVGVLVVVGQVAGWPLAAEMLHVPLGVLGFVAACLGALALLRLQQPLPAIDDRPNLSPPLPRPNWLLPGLVIAIVAMGLLYSPRPHTGLTVAPPQWAFPPGLSTEPMPLKPDEFEWLTRDGAESADRRRFEWRGITGSMILITSSTWRGHHRPERCFEVYGLSLEDSQTQLINPDFPLRAVSLGYGDQPAQLSAVYWFQSAHRTTDD
;
A
#
# COMPACT_ATOMS: atom_id res chain seq x y z
N MET A 1 -23.44 -13.63 -65.97
CA MET A 1 -23.07 -13.00 -64.68
C MET A 1 -21.67 -13.46 -64.33
N SER A 2 -20.67 -12.62 -64.61
CA SER A 2 -19.25 -12.91 -64.37
C SER A 2 -18.88 -12.54 -62.94
N THR A 3 -18.44 -13.51 -62.16
CA THR A 3 -17.76 -13.31 -60.87
C THR A 3 -16.38 -12.74 -61.14
N LEU A 4 -16.20 -11.44 -60.89
CA LEU A 4 -14.90 -10.77 -60.86
C LEU A 4 -14.10 -11.32 -59.68
N ASP A 5 -13.11 -12.16 -59.98
CA ASP A 5 -12.02 -12.52 -59.08
C ASP A 5 -11.20 -11.25 -58.79
N ILE A 6 -11.51 -10.59 -57.67
CA ILE A 6 -10.66 -9.54 -57.11
C ILE A 6 -9.44 -10.26 -56.53
N GLN A 7 -8.35 -10.29 -57.30
CA GLN A 7 -7.05 -10.72 -56.80
C GLN A 7 -6.72 -9.94 -55.52
N PRO A 8 -6.49 -10.60 -54.38
CA PRO A 8 -6.12 -9.91 -53.16
C PRO A 8 -4.78 -9.20 -53.41
N GLN A 9 -4.79 -7.88 -53.33
CA GLN A 9 -3.59 -7.04 -53.34
C GLN A 9 -2.54 -7.68 -52.43
N SER A 10 -1.39 -8.02 -53.02
CA SER A 10 -0.22 -8.55 -52.33
C SER A 10 0.09 -7.64 -51.15
N ALA A 11 -0.05 -8.17 -49.92
CA ALA A 11 0.25 -7.44 -48.71
C ALA A 11 1.72 -6.97 -48.75
N ASP A 12 1.92 -5.65 -48.79
CA ASP A 12 3.22 -5.00 -48.73
C ASP A 12 4.00 -5.51 -47.52
N THR A 13 4.96 -6.39 -47.75
CA THR A 13 5.90 -6.82 -46.72
C THR A 13 6.84 -5.64 -46.47
N PRO A 14 6.88 -5.08 -45.25
CA PRO A 14 7.69 -3.91 -44.96
C PRO A 14 9.18 -4.22 -45.20
N LEU A 15 9.88 -3.31 -45.86
CA LEU A 15 11.32 -3.44 -46.16
C LEU A 15 12.12 -3.73 -44.87
N PRO A 16 13.13 -4.62 -44.89
CA PRO A 16 13.86 -5.07 -43.71
C PRO A 16 14.50 -3.94 -42.88
N SER A 17 14.89 -2.83 -43.53
CA SER A 17 15.41 -1.64 -42.86
C SER A 17 14.42 -1.03 -41.85
N THR A 18 13.12 -1.06 -42.16
CA THR A 18 12.09 -0.50 -41.28
C THR A 18 11.88 -1.34 -40.02
N ARG A 19 12.12 -2.65 -40.08
CA ARG A 19 12.03 -3.55 -38.91
C ARG A 19 13.17 -3.29 -37.93
N ALA A 20 14.40 -3.17 -38.42
CA ALA A 20 15.57 -2.88 -37.57
C ALA A 20 15.42 -1.54 -36.84
N VAL A 21 15.00 -0.49 -37.55
CA VAL A 21 14.76 0.84 -36.95
C VAL A 21 13.69 0.78 -35.85
N ARG A 22 12.59 0.04 -36.08
CA ARG A 22 11.54 -0.13 -35.06
C ARG A 22 12.02 -0.87 -33.82
N LEU A 23 12.84 -1.92 -34.00
CA LEU A 23 13.41 -2.65 -32.86
C LEU A 23 14.32 -1.75 -32.03
N VAL A 24 15.18 -0.95 -32.68
CA VAL A 24 16.05 0.02 -31.98
C VAL A 24 15.22 1.05 -31.22
N LEU A 25 14.19 1.61 -31.83
CA LEU A 25 13.34 2.59 -31.17
C LEU A 25 12.50 2.00 -30.03
N ASN A 26 12.00 0.77 -30.17
CA ASN A 26 11.32 0.07 -29.08
C ASN A 26 12.28 -0.21 -27.92
N ALA A 27 13.51 -0.64 -28.20
CA ALA A 27 14.55 -0.82 -27.18
C ALA A 27 14.86 0.51 -26.48
N LEU A 28 14.98 1.61 -27.23
CA LEU A 28 15.19 2.95 -26.67
C LEU A 28 14.04 3.36 -25.74
N VAL A 29 12.78 3.13 -26.12
CA VAL A 29 11.63 3.40 -25.25
C VAL A 29 11.72 2.60 -23.96
N VAL A 30 12.05 1.31 -24.02
CA VAL A 30 12.19 0.47 -22.81
C VAL A 30 13.35 0.95 -21.94
N SER A 31 14.49 1.29 -22.51
CA SER A 31 15.64 1.82 -21.77
C SER A 31 15.32 3.15 -21.08
N LEU A 32 14.67 4.07 -21.78
CA LEU A 32 14.24 5.35 -21.22
C LEU A 32 13.16 5.16 -20.14
N TRP A 33 12.28 4.19 -20.30
CA TRP A 33 11.27 3.83 -19.30
C TRP A 33 11.90 3.35 -18.00
N VAL A 34 12.86 2.42 -18.10
CA VAL A 34 13.63 1.92 -16.95
C VAL A 34 14.42 3.07 -16.31
N TRP A 35 14.99 3.97 -17.10
CA TRP A 35 15.70 5.14 -16.58
C TRP A 35 14.77 6.11 -15.83
N LEU A 36 13.58 6.41 -16.37
CA LEU A 36 12.58 7.28 -15.72
C LEU A 36 12.20 6.77 -14.32
N TYR A 37 12.04 5.45 -14.18
CA TYR A 37 11.62 4.80 -12.95
C TYR A 37 12.76 4.23 -12.10
N ARG A 38 14.01 4.56 -12.41
CA ARG A 38 15.19 4.08 -11.67
C ARG A 38 15.09 4.19 -10.14
N PRO A 39 14.53 5.27 -9.54
CA PRO A 39 14.52 5.44 -8.08
C PRO A 39 13.63 4.42 -7.36
N ILE A 40 12.63 3.88 -8.05
CA ILE A 40 11.74 2.86 -7.50
C ILE A 40 12.46 1.54 -7.29
N PHE A 41 13.50 1.23 -8.08
CA PHE A 41 14.18 -0.05 -7.98
C PHE A 41 14.91 -0.23 -6.65
N ASP A 42 15.42 0.84 -6.05
CA ASP A 42 16.02 0.79 -4.71
C ASP A 42 14.97 0.39 -3.67
N TYR A 43 13.77 0.98 -3.75
CA TYR A 43 12.66 0.62 -2.88
C TYR A 43 12.17 -0.81 -3.10
N LEU A 44 12.04 -1.24 -4.37
CA LEU A 44 11.65 -2.61 -4.68
C LEU A 44 12.70 -3.60 -4.16
N ALA A 45 14.00 -3.29 -4.27
CA ALA A 45 15.06 -4.12 -3.73
C ALA A 45 14.89 -4.32 -2.21
N ILE A 46 14.61 -3.25 -1.46
CA ILE A 46 14.31 -3.33 -0.02
C ILE A 46 13.14 -4.28 0.26
N ILE A 47 12.03 -4.17 -0.50
CA ILE A 47 10.87 -5.06 -0.35
C ILE A 47 11.25 -6.54 -0.56
N PHE A 48 12.14 -6.81 -1.53
CA PHE A 48 12.57 -8.17 -1.85
C PHE A 48 13.62 -8.73 -0.88
N THR A 49 14.34 -7.88 -0.14
CA THR A 49 15.41 -8.31 0.76
C THR A 49 15.00 -8.35 2.24
N GLN A 50 14.07 -7.50 2.67
CA GLN A 50 13.69 -7.43 4.09
C GLN A 50 12.78 -8.58 4.53
N GLU A 51 12.99 -9.04 5.76
CA GLU A 51 12.26 -10.18 6.34
C GLU A 51 10.80 -9.85 6.66
N ASP A 52 10.50 -8.60 6.97
CA ASP A 52 9.16 -8.11 7.29
C ASP A 52 8.17 -8.32 6.11
N PHE A 53 8.69 -8.40 4.89
CA PHE A 53 7.89 -8.58 3.68
C PHE A 53 7.81 -10.02 3.17
N ARG A 54 8.27 -11.03 3.93
CA ARG A 54 8.24 -12.45 3.51
C ARG A 54 6.84 -12.92 3.06
N THR A 55 5.79 -12.49 3.75
CA THR A 55 4.41 -12.83 3.35
C THR A 55 4.08 -12.26 1.97
N ASN A 56 4.45 -11.02 1.70
CA ASN A 56 4.21 -10.37 0.42
C ASN A 56 5.03 -11.01 -0.70
N GLN A 57 6.28 -11.42 -0.41
CA GLN A 57 7.13 -12.16 -1.34
C GLN A 57 6.50 -13.50 -1.73
N ILE A 58 5.96 -14.26 -0.78
CA ILE A 58 5.25 -15.52 -1.06
C ILE A 58 4.01 -15.26 -1.94
N VAL A 59 3.21 -14.24 -1.60
CA VAL A 59 2.03 -13.85 -2.40
C VAL A 59 2.43 -13.46 -3.82
N LEU A 60 3.51 -12.69 -3.97
CA LEU A 60 4.03 -12.27 -5.26
C LEU A 60 4.52 -13.47 -6.10
N ILE A 61 5.25 -14.41 -5.50
CA ILE A 61 5.66 -15.66 -6.17
C ILE A 61 4.42 -16.43 -6.65
N ALA A 62 3.39 -16.58 -5.81
CA ALA A 62 2.15 -17.25 -6.19
C ALA A 62 1.45 -16.56 -7.37
N ILE A 63 1.42 -15.23 -7.39
CA ILE A 63 0.87 -14.44 -8.50
C ILE A 63 1.70 -14.64 -9.77
N ILE A 64 3.04 -14.59 -9.69
CA ILE A 64 3.93 -14.81 -10.82
C ILE A 64 3.71 -16.22 -11.40
N VAL A 65 3.64 -17.25 -10.56
CA VAL A 65 3.34 -18.63 -10.99
C VAL A 65 1.99 -18.68 -11.71
N LEU A 66 0.96 -18.04 -11.16
CA LEU A 66 -0.37 -17.98 -11.79
C LEU A 66 -0.34 -17.26 -13.15
N ILE A 67 0.43 -16.17 -13.26
CA ILE A 67 0.69 -15.47 -14.54
C ILE A 67 1.36 -16.40 -15.53
N VAL A 68 2.48 -17.04 -15.16
CA VAL A 68 3.22 -17.95 -16.05
C VAL A 68 2.33 -19.12 -16.52
N LEU A 69 1.58 -19.74 -15.61
CA LEU A 69 0.65 -20.83 -15.96
C LEU A 69 -0.43 -20.37 -16.95
N ARG A 70 -0.90 -19.12 -16.82
CA ARG A 70 -1.89 -18.55 -17.74
C ARG A 70 -1.27 -18.16 -19.09
N LEU A 71 -0.09 -17.53 -19.08
CA LEU A 71 0.67 -17.16 -20.27
C LEU A 71 1.13 -18.38 -21.07
N ARG A 72 1.23 -19.57 -20.45
CA ARG A 72 1.49 -20.83 -21.17
C ARG A 72 0.25 -21.43 -21.83
N ARG A 73 -0.95 -21.06 -21.36
CA ARG A 73 -2.24 -21.57 -21.88
C ARG A 73 -2.87 -20.65 -22.90
N SER A 74 -2.64 -19.35 -22.76
CA SER A 74 -2.92 -18.35 -23.79
C SER A 74 -1.66 -18.21 -24.63
N ASP A 75 -1.74 -17.87 -25.92
CA ASP A 75 -0.55 -17.53 -26.71
C ASP A 75 -0.45 -16.00 -26.87
N PRO A 76 -0.05 -15.26 -25.81
CA PRO A 76 0.06 -13.82 -25.87
C PRO A 76 1.31 -13.45 -26.66
N HIS A 77 1.17 -13.36 -27.98
CA HIS A 77 2.24 -12.84 -28.82
C HIS A 77 2.45 -11.35 -28.54
N LEU A 78 3.44 -11.02 -27.72
CA LEU A 78 4.02 -9.68 -27.64
C LEU A 78 4.65 -9.35 -29.00
N ARG A 79 3.99 -8.52 -29.80
CA ARG A 79 4.45 -8.15 -31.13
C ARG A 79 5.41 -6.96 -31.05
N LEU A 80 6.55 -7.12 -30.39
CA LEU A 80 7.60 -6.09 -30.32
C LEU A 80 8.22 -5.76 -31.68
N GLU A 81 8.00 -6.61 -32.68
CA GLU A 81 8.41 -6.36 -34.06
C GLU A 81 7.51 -5.36 -34.78
N ALA A 82 6.29 -5.16 -34.27
CA ALA A 82 5.35 -4.16 -34.75
C ALA A 82 5.54 -2.84 -33.98
N GLY A 83 5.24 -1.73 -34.65
CA GLY A 83 5.13 -0.44 -33.97
C GLY A 83 3.94 -0.40 -33.00
N PRO A 84 3.98 0.46 -31.98
CA PRO A 84 2.88 0.61 -31.04
C PRO A 84 1.61 1.04 -31.79
N HIS A 85 0.47 0.54 -31.34
CA HIS A 85 -0.83 0.98 -31.86
C HIS A 85 -1.39 2.10 -31.00
N LEU A 86 -2.12 3.03 -31.63
CA LEU A 86 -2.73 4.14 -30.91
C LEU A 86 -3.99 3.66 -30.20
N ALA A 87 -3.85 3.21 -28.96
CA ALA A 87 -4.95 2.92 -28.06
C ALA A 87 -5.00 3.98 -26.96
N LEU A 88 -6.07 4.78 -26.96
CA LEU A 88 -6.22 5.92 -26.06
C LEU A 88 -6.11 5.51 -24.58
N LEU A 89 -6.77 4.42 -24.19
CA LEU A 89 -6.83 3.99 -22.80
C LEU A 89 -5.47 3.46 -22.26
N PRO A 90 -4.75 2.57 -22.95
CA PRO A 90 -3.36 2.23 -22.60
C PRO A 90 -2.43 3.44 -22.57
N LEU A 91 -2.52 4.33 -23.56
CA LEU A 91 -1.68 5.53 -23.64
C LEU A 91 -1.95 6.49 -22.47
N SER A 92 -3.23 6.73 -22.15
CA SER A 92 -3.62 7.57 -21.00
C SER A 92 -3.16 6.94 -19.69
N LEU A 93 -3.19 5.62 -19.58
CA LEU A 93 -2.72 4.91 -18.39
C LEU A 93 -1.20 5.03 -18.23
N ALA A 94 -0.45 4.88 -19.33
CA ALA A 94 1.00 5.04 -19.34
C ALA A 94 1.43 6.47 -18.99
N LEU A 95 0.93 7.46 -19.73
CA LEU A 95 1.32 8.86 -19.56
C LEU A 95 0.72 9.46 -18.29
N GLY A 96 -0.55 9.19 -18.00
CA GLY A 96 -1.22 9.65 -16.78
C GLY A 96 -0.64 9.02 -15.52
N GLY A 97 -0.32 7.71 -15.56
CA GLY A 97 0.38 7.04 -14.47
C GLY A 97 1.80 7.57 -14.25
N SER A 98 2.52 7.90 -15.33
CA SER A 98 3.85 8.53 -15.24
C SER A 98 3.78 9.95 -14.68
N LEU A 99 2.83 10.77 -15.14
CA LEU A 99 2.63 12.11 -14.60
C LEU A 99 2.22 12.07 -13.12
N ALA A 100 1.29 11.18 -12.76
CA ALA A 100 0.92 10.96 -11.37
C ALA A 100 2.12 10.50 -10.54
N TYR A 101 2.98 9.64 -11.06
CA TYR A 101 4.22 9.23 -10.41
C TYR A 101 5.12 10.44 -10.12
N LEU A 102 5.37 11.31 -11.11
CA LEU A 102 6.16 12.52 -10.90
C LEU A 102 5.57 13.44 -9.83
N LEU A 103 4.24 13.61 -9.81
CA LEU A 103 3.54 14.41 -8.80
C LEU A 103 3.65 13.77 -7.40
N VAL A 104 3.46 12.46 -7.31
CA VAL A 104 3.58 11.73 -6.05
C VAL A 104 5.01 11.84 -5.52
N GLU A 105 6.03 11.57 -6.33
CA GLU A 105 7.44 11.72 -5.93
C GLU A 105 7.77 13.15 -5.48
N ARG A 106 7.23 14.15 -6.17
CA ARG A 106 7.54 15.56 -5.89
C ARG A 106 6.90 16.04 -4.59
N PHE A 107 5.63 15.69 -4.36
CA PHE A 107 4.82 16.30 -3.31
C PHE A 107 4.58 15.36 -2.13
N LEU A 108 4.31 14.09 -2.43
CA LEU A 108 4.01 13.10 -1.40
C LEU A 108 5.29 12.40 -0.97
N ASP A 109 6.11 11.87 -1.87
CA ASP A 109 7.29 11.02 -1.60
C ASP A 109 6.93 9.62 -1.07
N ILE A 110 5.70 9.12 -1.35
CA ILE A 110 5.22 7.79 -0.90
C ILE A 110 5.67 6.68 -1.87
N ASN A 111 6.78 6.02 -1.54
CA ASN A 111 7.39 4.96 -2.35
C ASN A 111 6.41 3.84 -2.78
N THR A 112 5.53 3.39 -1.89
CA THR A 112 4.56 2.33 -2.20
C THR A 112 3.54 2.78 -3.25
N LEU A 113 3.10 4.04 -3.17
CA LEU A 113 2.20 4.63 -4.16
C LEU A 113 2.92 4.84 -5.50
N SER A 114 4.17 5.34 -5.46
CA SER A 114 5.04 5.46 -6.62
C SER A 114 5.24 4.11 -7.33
N ALA A 115 5.54 3.04 -6.59
CA ALA A 115 5.68 1.68 -7.12
C ALA A 115 4.37 1.15 -7.73
N GLY A 116 3.23 1.43 -7.10
CA GLY A 116 1.92 1.12 -7.66
C GLY A 116 1.66 1.84 -8.98
N LEU A 117 1.94 3.14 -9.05
CA LEU A 117 1.82 3.97 -10.26
C LEU A 117 2.77 3.51 -11.36
N PHE A 118 3.99 3.11 -11.02
CA PHE A 118 4.93 2.47 -11.95
C PHE A 118 4.38 1.17 -12.54
N GLY A 119 3.82 0.28 -11.71
CA GLY A 119 3.19 -0.94 -12.19
C GLY A 119 2.02 -0.65 -13.14
N LEU A 120 1.19 0.34 -12.79
CA LEU A 120 0.01 0.76 -13.55
C LEU A 120 0.41 1.41 -14.89
N ALA A 121 1.39 2.31 -14.88
CA ALA A 121 1.94 2.95 -16.06
C ALA A 121 2.63 1.94 -16.99
N THR A 122 3.40 1.00 -16.43
CA THR A 122 4.07 -0.07 -17.19
C THR A 122 3.05 -0.97 -17.85
N TYR A 123 1.98 -1.33 -17.14
CA TYR A 123 0.86 -2.07 -17.71
C TYR A 123 0.14 -1.28 -18.83
N GLY A 124 -0.01 0.04 -18.67
CA GLY A 124 -0.47 0.94 -19.73
C GLY A 124 0.43 0.94 -20.96
N LEU A 125 1.75 1.03 -20.75
CA LEU A 125 2.75 1.02 -21.82
C LEU A 125 2.69 -0.30 -22.59
N LEU A 126 2.70 -1.45 -21.90
CA LEU A 126 2.57 -2.78 -22.52
C LEU A 126 1.30 -2.89 -23.37
N GLY A 127 0.22 -2.20 -22.98
CA GLY A 127 -1.02 -2.15 -23.75
C GLY A 127 -0.91 -1.54 -25.14
N LEU A 128 0.17 -0.81 -25.46
CA LEU A 128 0.44 -0.29 -26.81
C LEU A 128 1.03 -1.35 -27.75
N TRP A 129 1.49 -2.50 -27.24
CA TRP A 129 2.00 -3.63 -28.03
C TRP A 129 1.13 -4.89 -27.94
N LEU A 130 0.20 -4.95 -26.98
CA LEU A 130 -0.72 -6.07 -26.80
C LEU A 130 -2.02 -5.86 -27.58
N ALA A 131 -2.67 -6.95 -28.00
CA ALA A 131 -4.03 -6.83 -28.53
C ALA A 131 -4.96 -6.25 -27.45
N PRO A 132 -5.91 -5.35 -27.79
CA PRO A 132 -6.77 -4.69 -26.79
C PRO A 132 -7.52 -5.65 -25.86
N GLN A 133 -7.93 -6.80 -26.40
CA GLN A 133 -8.60 -7.84 -25.63
C GLN A 133 -7.65 -8.53 -24.64
N SER A 134 -6.46 -8.93 -25.08
CA SER A 134 -5.42 -9.52 -24.23
C SER A 134 -4.96 -8.56 -23.15
N TRP A 135 -4.81 -7.28 -23.50
CA TRP A 135 -4.52 -6.22 -22.53
C TRP A 135 -5.61 -6.18 -21.47
N ARG A 136 -6.88 -5.91 -21.82
CA ARG A 136 -8.00 -5.87 -20.84
C ARG A 136 -8.11 -7.11 -19.95
N GLN A 137 -7.86 -8.30 -20.49
CA GLN A 137 -7.87 -9.54 -19.72
C GLN A 137 -6.67 -9.71 -18.78
N GLY A 138 -5.57 -9.00 -19.04
CA GLY A 138 -4.40 -8.91 -18.17
C GLY A 138 -4.57 -7.96 -17.00
N LEU A 139 -5.62 -7.12 -16.97
CA LEU A 139 -5.83 -6.13 -15.91
C LEU A 139 -5.84 -6.75 -14.50
N PRO A 140 -6.57 -7.85 -14.23
CA PRO A 140 -6.53 -8.47 -12.90
C PRO A 140 -5.13 -8.92 -12.49
N ALA A 141 -4.32 -9.42 -13.43
CA ALA A 141 -2.95 -9.83 -13.16
C ALA A 141 -2.08 -8.63 -12.75
N ALA A 142 -2.20 -7.52 -13.48
CA ALA A 142 -1.50 -6.28 -13.14
C ALA A 142 -1.93 -5.74 -11.78
N LEU A 143 -3.23 -5.75 -11.48
CA LEU A 143 -3.75 -5.33 -10.18
C LEU A 143 -3.28 -6.25 -9.04
N LEU A 144 -3.16 -7.56 -9.28
CA LEU A 144 -2.59 -8.48 -8.28
C LEU A 144 -1.11 -8.19 -8.02
N LEU A 145 -0.31 -7.97 -9.08
CA LEU A 145 1.11 -7.61 -8.93
C LEU A 145 1.29 -6.31 -8.15
N ILE A 146 0.49 -5.30 -8.48
CA ILE A 146 0.48 -4.03 -7.75
C ILE A 146 0.02 -4.26 -6.30
N GLY A 147 -1.06 -5.00 -6.10
CA GLY A 147 -1.60 -5.30 -4.78
C GLY A 147 -0.73 -6.26 -3.94
N ALA A 148 0.31 -6.87 -4.50
CA ALA A 148 1.29 -7.62 -3.71
C ALA A 148 2.32 -6.72 -3.01
N LEU A 149 2.41 -5.44 -3.41
CA LEU A 149 3.24 -4.45 -2.73
C LEU A 149 2.73 -4.22 -1.29
N PRO A 150 3.60 -3.80 -0.36
CA PRO A 150 3.28 -3.63 1.06
C PRO A 150 2.40 -2.40 1.37
N PHE A 151 1.21 -2.31 0.76
CA PHE A 151 0.23 -1.26 1.05
C PHE A 151 -0.37 -1.39 2.46
N GLY A 152 -0.28 -2.57 3.08
CA GLY A 152 -0.96 -2.88 4.34
C GLY A 152 -0.64 -1.90 5.47
N GLU A 153 0.63 -1.54 5.66
CA GLU A 153 1.05 -0.62 6.72
C GLU A 153 0.53 0.80 6.49
N HIS A 154 0.69 1.34 5.28
CA HIS A 154 0.17 2.67 4.97
C HIS A 154 -1.36 2.73 5.06
N MET A 155 -2.05 1.70 4.55
CA MET A 155 -3.50 1.63 4.63
C MET A 155 -4.00 1.55 6.08
N GLN A 156 -3.24 0.88 6.96
CA GLN A 156 -3.52 0.83 8.39
C GLN A 156 -3.43 2.21 9.05
N THR A 157 -2.42 3.01 8.69
CA THR A 157 -2.29 4.38 9.22
C THR A 157 -3.43 5.27 8.72
N PHE A 158 -3.68 5.32 7.41
CA PHE A 158 -4.60 6.31 6.83
C PHE A 158 -6.08 5.93 6.92
N VAL A 159 -6.40 4.67 6.62
CA VAL A 159 -7.79 4.20 6.57
C VAL A 159 -8.13 3.37 7.81
N GLY A 160 -7.14 2.66 8.36
CA GLY A 160 -7.33 1.89 9.58
C GLY A 160 -7.73 2.76 10.78
N TYR A 161 -7.17 3.96 10.96
CA TYR A 161 -7.56 4.85 12.06
C TYR A 161 -9.04 5.31 11.99
N PRO A 162 -9.53 5.93 10.89
CA PRO A 162 -10.95 6.26 10.76
C PRO A 162 -11.87 5.04 10.91
N LEU A 163 -11.45 3.88 10.39
CA LEU A 163 -12.22 2.65 10.50
C LEU A 163 -12.29 2.13 11.93
N ARG A 164 -11.19 2.24 12.71
CA ARG A 164 -11.17 1.93 14.15
C ARG A 164 -12.14 2.83 14.93
N ILE A 165 -12.14 4.14 14.69
CA ILE A 165 -13.11 5.06 15.33
C ILE A 165 -14.54 4.66 14.98
N LEU A 166 -14.82 4.39 13.71
CA LEU A 166 -16.16 3.98 13.28
C LEU A 166 -16.59 2.68 13.95
N THR A 167 -15.73 1.66 13.97
CA THR A 167 -16.00 0.39 14.65
C THR A 167 -16.22 0.59 16.14
N ALA A 168 -15.38 1.39 16.82
CA ALA A 168 -15.52 1.71 18.24
C ALA A 168 -16.88 2.36 18.52
N GLY A 169 -17.27 3.36 17.73
CA GLY A 169 -18.55 4.05 17.86
C GLY A 169 -19.74 3.10 17.70
N ILE A 170 -19.74 2.27 16.65
CA ILE A 170 -20.84 1.33 16.40
C ILE A 170 -20.94 0.28 17.52
N VAL A 171 -19.81 -0.26 17.99
CA VAL A 171 -19.79 -1.25 19.08
C VAL A 171 -20.27 -0.63 20.38
N ARG A 172 -19.81 0.58 20.72
CA ARG A 172 -20.26 1.34 21.90
C ARG A 172 -21.77 1.55 21.87
N ASP A 173 -22.30 2.08 20.77
CA ASP A 173 -23.72 2.38 20.64
C ASP A 173 -24.57 1.09 20.71
N GLY A 174 -24.06 -0.01 20.15
CA GLY A 174 -24.64 -1.35 20.28
C GLY A 174 -24.68 -1.85 21.73
N LEU A 175 -23.57 -1.71 22.48
CA LEU A 175 -23.49 -2.11 23.89
C LEU A 175 -24.39 -1.25 24.78
N ALA A 176 -24.46 0.06 24.53
CA ALA A 176 -25.34 0.96 25.24
C ALA A 176 -26.81 0.58 25.04
N SER A 177 -27.19 0.19 23.82
CA SER A 177 -28.56 -0.31 23.54
C SER A 177 -28.89 -1.61 24.27
N ALA A 178 -27.86 -2.39 24.64
CA ALA A 178 -27.98 -3.62 25.43
C ALA A 178 -27.91 -3.36 26.95
N GLY A 179 -27.86 -2.09 27.39
CA GLY A 179 -27.82 -1.72 28.80
C GLY A 179 -26.42 -1.75 29.44
N VAL A 180 -25.35 -1.86 28.63
CA VAL A 180 -23.97 -1.81 29.11
C VAL A 180 -23.45 -0.38 28.98
N ALA A 181 -23.23 0.29 30.12
CA ALA A 181 -22.62 1.62 30.13
C ALA A 181 -21.18 1.54 29.62
N SER A 182 -20.88 2.30 28.56
CA SER A 182 -19.52 2.41 28.01
C SER A 182 -19.24 3.86 27.61
N VAL A 183 -18.09 4.38 28.03
CA VAL A 183 -17.59 5.70 27.65
C VAL A 183 -16.46 5.50 26.65
N GLY A 184 -16.69 5.84 25.39
CA GLY A 184 -15.68 5.75 24.35
C GLY A 184 -14.92 7.07 24.20
N ILE A 185 -13.59 7.05 24.30
CA ILE A 185 -12.71 8.13 23.86
C ILE A 185 -11.95 7.59 22.64
N ASP A 186 -12.32 8.06 21.44
CA ASP A 186 -11.76 7.64 20.15
C ASP A 186 -11.76 6.11 19.92
N THR A 187 -10.58 5.47 19.97
CA THR A 187 -10.41 4.02 19.77
C THR A 187 -10.40 3.22 21.08
N ILE A 188 -10.61 3.90 22.20
CA ILE A 188 -10.56 3.34 23.54
C ILE A 188 -11.99 3.21 24.06
N LEU A 189 -12.40 1.99 24.37
CA LEU A 189 -13.64 1.72 25.06
C LEU A 189 -13.34 1.60 26.55
N VAL A 190 -13.73 2.61 27.33
CA VAL A 190 -13.69 2.57 28.79
C VAL A 190 -15.00 1.98 29.28
N LEU A 191 -14.92 0.80 29.88
CA LEU A 191 -16.03 0.14 30.56
C LEU A 191 -15.82 0.24 32.07
N GLU A 192 -16.89 0.03 32.85
CA GLU A 192 -16.84 0.07 34.32
C GLU A 192 -15.80 -0.92 34.92
N ASN A 193 -15.49 -2.00 34.19
CA ASN A 193 -14.59 -3.07 34.64
C ASN A 193 -13.23 -3.09 33.92
N GLY A 194 -12.94 -2.15 33.02
CA GLY A 194 -11.68 -2.16 32.28
C GLY A 194 -11.61 -1.24 31.06
N VAL A 195 -10.42 -1.16 30.47
CA VAL A 195 -10.14 -0.42 29.24
C VAL A 195 -9.88 -1.42 28.12
N SER A 196 -10.65 -1.35 27.04
CA SER A 196 -10.44 -2.19 25.85
C SER A 196 -9.96 -1.33 24.69
N HIS A 197 -8.73 -1.60 24.24
CA HIS A 197 -8.17 -0.99 23.04
C HIS A 197 -8.58 -1.78 21.80
N ILE A 198 -9.03 -1.07 20.77
CA ILE A 198 -9.12 -1.64 19.43
C ILE A 198 -7.74 -1.46 18.79
N ASP A 199 -6.87 -2.43 19.06
CA ASP A 199 -5.49 -2.40 18.57
C ASP A 199 -5.44 -2.39 17.03
N LEU A 200 -4.27 -2.03 16.51
CA LEU A 200 -3.95 -2.03 15.08
C LEU A 200 -4.48 -3.26 14.30
N PRO A 201 -4.36 -4.53 14.76
CA PRO A 201 -4.88 -5.68 14.01
C PRO A 201 -6.41 -5.76 13.91
N CYS A 202 -7.17 -4.98 14.70
CA CYS A 202 -8.63 -5.00 14.75
C CYS A 202 -9.30 -3.96 13.83
N SER A 203 -8.52 -3.15 13.12
CA SER A 203 -9.06 -2.17 12.15
C SER A 203 -9.87 -2.81 11.02
N GLY A 204 -9.65 -4.09 10.72
CA GLY A 204 -10.25 -4.77 9.57
C GLY A 204 -9.65 -4.35 8.22
N ILE A 205 -8.65 -3.46 8.18
CA ILE A 205 -8.04 -3.06 6.89
C ILE A 205 -7.26 -4.21 6.27
N LYS A 206 -6.60 -5.03 7.10
CA LYS A 206 -5.83 -6.19 6.64
C LYS A 206 -6.77 -7.20 5.95
N SER A 207 -7.94 -7.46 6.53
CA SER A 207 -8.95 -8.33 5.93
C SER A 207 -9.58 -7.72 4.67
N LEU A 208 -9.82 -6.40 4.64
CA LEU A 208 -10.27 -5.70 3.43
C LEU A 208 -9.23 -5.79 2.30
N TRP A 209 -7.95 -5.61 2.59
CA TRP A 209 -6.87 -5.70 1.61
C TRP A 209 -6.68 -7.12 1.08
N THR A 210 -6.55 -8.11 1.98
CA THR A 210 -6.44 -9.52 1.57
C THR A 210 -7.70 -9.99 0.85
N GLY A 211 -8.87 -9.48 1.27
CA GLY A 211 -10.13 -9.67 0.57
C GLY A 211 -10.10 -9.10 -0.84
N ALA A 212 -9.67 -7.85 -1.04
CA ALA A 212 -9.56 -7.25 -2.36
C ALA A 212 -8.66 -8.07 -3.29
N LEU A 213 -7.50 -8.53 -2.81
CA LEU A 213 -6.62 -9.44 -3.55
C LEU A 213 -7.32 -10.75 -3.91
N PHE A 214 -8.01 -11.36 -2.94
CA PHE A 214 -8.80 -12.56 -3.17
C PHE A 214 -9.88 -12.35 -4.24
N LEU A 215 -10.62 -11.25 -4.19
CA LEU A 215 -11.67 -10.95 -5.16
C LEU A 215 -11.10 -10.79 -6.57
N ILE A 216 -9.97 -10.08 -6.70
CA ILE A 216 -9.29 -9.89 -8.00
C ILE A 216 -8.76 -11.23 -8.51
N ALA A 217 -8.14 -12.05 -7.66
CA ALA A 217 -7.68 -13.38 -8.01
C ALA A 217 -8.83 -14.30 -8.45
N ALA A 218 -9.92 -14.35 -7.69
CA ALA A 218 -11.12 -15.10 -8.03
C ALA A 218 -11.72 -14.63 -9.35
N THR A 219 -11.82 -13.32 -9.55
CA THR A 219 -12.30 -12.70 -10.81
C THR A 219 -11.45 -13.14 -12.00
N TRP A 220 -10.13 -13.20 -11.81
CA TRP A 220 -9.20 -13.61 -12.84
C TRP A 220 -9.33 -15.10 -13.15
N ILE A 221 -9.39 -15.96 -12.14
CA ILE A 221 -9.52 -17.42 -12.26
C ILE A 221 -10.85 -17.79 -12.92
N GLU A 222 -11.96 -17.21 -12.45
CA GLU A 222 -13.33 -17.45 -12.94
C GLU A 222 -13.64 -16.69 -14.24
N ARG A 223 -12.67 -15.92 -14.78
CA ARG A 223 -12.79 -15.13 -16.02
C ARG A 223 -14.03 -14.22 -16.03
N ARG A 224 -14.29 -13.54 -14.91
CA ARG A 224 -15.43 -12.60 -14.82
C ARG A 224 -15.03 -11.21 -15.33
N PRO A 225 -15.93 -10.50 -16.04
CA PRO A 225 -15.65 -9.14 -16.49
C PRO A 225 -15.68 -8.14 -15.32
N ILE A 226 -14.74 -7.19 -15.30
CA ILE A 226 -14.78 -6.06 -14.37
C ILE A 226 -15.77 -5.02 -14.92
N ASN A 227 -17.02 -5.07 -14.46
CA ASN A 227 -18.10 -4.16 -14.84
C ASN A 227 -18.83 -3.62 -13.59
N LEU A 228 -19.96 -2.92 -13.77
CA LEU A 228 -20.72 -2.38 -12.64
C LEU A 228 -21.26 -3.46 -11.68
N ARG A 229 -21.61 -4.66 -12.18
CA ARG A 229 -22.03 -5.79 -11.33
C ARG A 229 -20.87 -6.30 -10.49
N TRP A 230 -19.67 -6.36 -11.06
CA TRP A 230 -18.45 -6.66 -10.32
C TRP A 230 -18.19 -5.63 -9.24
N LEU A 231 -18.36 -4.34 -9.52
CA LEU A 231 -18.21 -3.28 -8.53
C LEU A 231 -19.23 -3.45 -7.38
N LEU A 232 -20.50 -3.77 -7.70
CA LEU A 232 -21.50 -4.06 -6.69
C LEU A 232 -21.12 -5.28 -5.84
N THR A 233 -20.61 -6.35 -6.45
CA THR A 233 -20.07 -7.51 -5.73
C THR A 233 -18.91 -7.12 -4.82
N ALA A 234 -18.00 -6.26 -5.28
CA ALA A 234 -16.88 -5.76 -4.49
C ALA A 234 -17.36 -4.94 -3.28
N LEU A 235 -18.35 -4.07 -3.46
CA LEU A 235 -18.95 -3.26 -2.39
C LEU A 235 -19.68 -4.14 -1.36
N ILE A 236 -20.49 -5.09 -1.81
CA ILE A 236 -21.16 -6.05 -0.91
C ILE A 236 -20.11 -6.86 -0.14
N PHE A 237 -19.07 -7.34 -0.80
CA PHE A 237 -18.01 -8.11 -0.17
C PHE A 237 -17.23 -7.29 0.87
N ALA A 238 -16.88 -6.03 0.57
CA ALA A 238 -16.28 -5.12 1.53
C ALA A 238 -17.20 -4.90 2.75
N GLY A 239 -18.51 -4.74 2.51
CA GLY A 239 -19.52 -4.65 3.56
C GLY A 239 -19.60 -5.90 4.43
N LEU A 240 -19.54 -7.10 3.84
CA LEU A 240 -19.51 -8.38 4.57
C LEU A 240 -18.25 -8.51 5.44
N LEU A 241 -17.08 -8.13 4.90
CA LEU A 241 -15.83 -8.13 5.65
C LEU A 241 -15.86 -7.16 6.83
N PHE A 242 -16.40 -5.96 6.61
CA PHE A 242 -16.59 -4.97 7.66
C PHE A 242 -17.56 -5.47 8.74
N ALA A 243 -18.71 -6.03 8.34
CA ALA A 243 -19.69 -6.59 9.28
C ALA A 243 -19.11 -7.76 10.10
N ALA A 244 -18.33 -8.65 9.47
CA ALA A 244 -17.64 -9.73 10.16
C ALA A 244 -16.63 -9.21 11.18
N ASN A 245 -15.86 -8.16 10.84
CA ASN A 245 -14.94 -7.53 11.77
C ASN A 245 -15.67 -6.85 12.93
N LEU A 246 -16.77 -6.15 12.65
CA LEU A 246 -17.61 -5.52 13.66
C LEU A 246 -18.18 -6.53 14.65
N ALA A 247 -18.74 -7.64 14.13
CA ALA A 247 -19.24 -8.74 14.96
C ALA A 247 -18.13 -9.36 15.81
N ARG A 248 -16.94 -9.56 15.23
CA ARG A 248 -15.75 -10.06 15.94
C ARG A 248 -15.40 -9.14 17.11
N VAL A 249 -15.23 -7.84 16.87
CA VAL A 249 -14.90 -6.88 17.93
C VAL A 249 -15.98 -6.85 19.01
N GLY A 250 -17.26 -6.82 18.62
CA GLY A 250 -18.38 -6.85 19.57
C GLY A 250 -18.36 -8.08 20.47
N VAL A 251 -18.15 -9.28 19.90
CA VAL A 251 -18.05 -10.53 20.67
C VAL A 251 -16.86 -10.49 21.63
N LEU A 252 -15.70 -9.99 21.19
CA LEU A 252 -14.51 -9.90 22.04
C LEU A 252 -14.69 -8.96 23.23
N VAL A 253 -15.33 -7.81 23.02
CA VAL A 253 -15.63 -6.87 24.11
C VAL A 253 -16.62 -7.50 25.11
N VAL A 254 -17.68 -8.15 24.62
CA VAL A 254 -18.65 -8.81 25.50
C VAL A 254 -18.00 -9.94 26.30
N VAL A 255 -17.24 -10.83 25.66
CA VAL A 255 -16.61 -11.97 26.34
C VAL A 255 -15.49 -11.52 27.28
N GLY A 256 -14.64 -10.60 26.84
CA GLY A 256 -13.48 -10.15 27.62
C GLY A 256 -13.86 -9.25 28.78
N GLN A 257 -14.66 -8.22 28.52
CA GLN A 257 -14.88 -7.12 29.47
C GLN A 257 -16.21 -7.25 30.23
N VAL A 258 -17.27 -7.72 29.57
CA VAL A 258 -18.59 -7.86 30.22
C VAL A 258 -18.68 -9.17 31.00
N ALA A 259 -18.26 -10.30 30.41
CA ALA A 259 -18.23 -11.60 31.07
C ALA A 259 -16.98 -11.82 31.93
N GLY A 260 -15.94 -10.98 31.78
CA GLY A 260 -14.70 -11.08 32.54
C GLY A 260 -13.83 -12.28 32.15
N TRP A 261 -13.91 -12.77 30.91
CA TRP A 261 -13.16 -13.93 30.42
C TRP A 261 -12.10 -13.53 29.38
N PRO A 262 -11.02 -12.83 29.78
CA PRO A 262 -10.02 -12.31 28.85
C PRO A 262 -9.32 -13.43 28.05
N LEU A 263 -9.00 -14.56 28.69
CA LEU A 263 -8.38 -15.70 28.01
C LEU A 263 -9.29 -16.29 26.92
N ALA A 264 -10.60 -16.35 27.17
CA ALA A 264 -11.55 -16.84 26.18
C ALA A 264 -11.67 -15.86 25.00
N ALA A 265 -11.66 -14.55 25.27
CA ALA A 265 -11.64 -13.54 24.21
C ALA A 265 -10.37 -13.68 23.35
N GLU A 266 -9.20 -13.86 23.96
CA GLU A 266 -7.95 -14.08 23.23
C GLU A 266 -8.01 -15.33 22.34
N MET A 267 -8.51 -16.45 22.88
CA MET A 267 -8.70 -17.70 22.12
C MET A 267 -9.70 -17.57 20.98
N LEU A 268 -10.76 -16.76 21.14
CA LEU A 268 -11.78 -16.52 20.11
C LEU A 268 -11.34 -15.52 19.05
N HIS A 269 -10.36 -14.66 19.36
CA HIS A 269 -9.95 -13.55 18.50
C HIS A 269 -9.53 -14.03 17.11
N VAL A 270 -8.68 -15.04 17.01
CA VAL A 270 -8.20 -15.56 15.71
C VAL A 270 -9.27 -16.39 14.98
N PRO A 271 -9.89 -17.43 15.58
CA PRO A 271 -10.88 -18.26 14.89
C PRO A 271 -12.07 -17.47 14.37
N LEU A 272 -12.61 -16.52 15.16
CA LEU A 272 -13.75 -15.71 14.76
C LEU A 272 -13.42 -14.82 13.55
N GLY A 273 -12.20 -14.27 13.52
CA GLY A 273 -11.70 -13.52 12.37
C GLY A 273 -11.60 -14.37 11.11
N VAL A 274 -11.03 -15.58 11.22
CA VAL A 274 -10.90 -16.52 10.08
C VAL A 274 -12.26 -16.97 9.57
N LEU A 275 -13.17 -17.37 10.46
CA LEU A 275 -14.52 -17.82 10.09
C LEU A 275 -15.30 -16.71 9.37
N GLY A 276 -15.28 -15.49 9.91
CA GLY A 276 -15.92 -14.34 9.29
C GLY A 276 -15.33 -14.02 7.91
N PHE A 277 -14.02 -14.07 7.77
CA PHE A 277 -13.33 -13.85 6.49
C PHE A 277 -13.69 -14.91 5.45
N VAL A 278 -13.66 -16.20 5.82
CA VAL A 278 -14.03 -17.32 4.94
C VAL A 278 -15.48 -17.21 4.49
N ALA A 279 -16.41 -16.92 5.42
CA ALA A 279 -17.82 -16.73 5.10
C ALA A 279 -18.03 -15.59 4.09
N ALA A 280 -17.37 -14.45 4.30
CA ALA A 280 -17.42 -13.33 3.35
C ALA A 280 -16.85 -13.72 1.98
N CYS A 281 -15.74 -14.45 1.93
CA CYS A 281 -15.13 -14.93 0.68
C CYS A 281 -16.05 -15.89 -0.08
N LEU A 282 -16.71 -16.83 0.61
CA LEU A 282 -17.69 -17.73 0.01
C LEU A 282 -18.89 -16.96 -0.55
N GLY A 283 -19.37 -15.95 0.19
CA GLY A 283 -20.42 -15.05 -0.27
C GLY A 283 -20.01 -14.30 -1.55
N ALA A 284 -18.80 -13.74 -1.58
CA ALA A 284 -18.27 -13.07 -2.77
C ALA A 284 -18.13 -14.01 -3.98
N LEU A 285 -17.66 -15.24 -3.77
CA LEU A 285 -17.60 -16.26 -4.83
C LEU A 285 -18.98 -16.61 -5.36
N ALA A 286 -19.97 -16.80 -4.48
CA ALA A 286 -21.35 -17.05 -4.89
C ALA A 286 -21.87 -15.90 -5.75
N LEU A 287 -21.68 -14.64 -5.32
CA LEU A 287 -22.07 -13.45 -6.07
C LEU A 287 -21.35 -13.32 -7.42
N LEU A 288 -20.03 -13.62 -7.48
CA LEU A 288 -19.28 -13.64 -8.73
C LEU A 288 -19.79 -14.70 -9.70
N ARG A 289 -20.19 -15.88 -9.21
CA ARG A 289 -20.72 -16.98 -10.03
C ARG A 289 -22.09 -16.67 -10.63
N LEU A 290 -22.86 -15.77 -10.03
CA LEU A 290 -24.11 -15.28 -10.61
C LEU A 290 -23.88 -14.39 -11.84
N GLN A 291 -22.65 -13.91 -12.07
CA GLN A 291 -22.31 -13.12 -13.26
C GLN A 291 -22.00 -14.03 -14.44
N GLN A 292 -22.35 -13.63 -15.66
CA GLN A 292 -21.98 -14.39 -16.85
C GLN A 292 -20.45 -14.36 -17.05
N PRO A 293 -19.81 -15.52 -17.31
CA PRO A 293 -18.39 -15.56 -17.60
C PRO A 293 -18.11 -14.85 -18.93
N LEU A 294 -16.91 -14.30 -19.08
CA LEU A 294 -16.48 -13.80 -20.39
C LEU A 294 -16.51 -14.95 -21.39
N PRO A 295 -17.03 -14.72 -22.62
CA PRO A 295 -16.98 -15.73 -23.67
C PRO A 295 -15.54 -16.21 -23.82
N ALA A 296 -15.35 -17.52 -24.03
CA ALA A 296 -14.05 -18.03 -24.42
C ALA A 296 -13.56 -17.23 -25.62
N ILE A 297 -12.28 -16.88 -25.63
CA ILE A 297 -11.67 -16.27 -26.82
C ILE A 297 -11.87 -17.30 -27.92
N ASP A 298 -12.76 -16.99 -28.86
CA ASP A 298 -12.88 -17.77 -30.07
C ASP A 298 -11.59 -17.50 -30.84
N ASP A 299 -10.77 -18.53 -31.06
CA ASP A 299 -9.47 -18.43 -31.78
C ASP A 299 -9.65 -18.00 -33.24
N ARG A 300 -10.88 -17.80 -33.67
CA ARG A 300 -11.18 -17.18 -34.96
C ARG A 300 -10.44 -15.84 -35.04
N PRO A 301 -9.67 -15.60 -36.10
CA PRO A 301 -8.95 -14.35 -36.28
C PRO A 301 -9.96 -13.22 -36.18
N ASN A 302 -9.87 -12.49 -35.06
CA ASN A 302 -10.75 -11.39 -34.73
C ASN A 302 -10.84 -10.47 -35.95
N LEU A 303 -12.00 -10.40 -36.59
CA LEU A 303 -12.31 -9.47 -37.70
C LEU A 303 -12.29 -8.00 -37.25
N SER A 304 -11.77 -7.71 -36.06
CA SER A 304 -11.60 -6.35 -35.59
C SER A 304 -10.67 -5.61 -36.55
N PRO A 305 -11.07 -4.44 -37.05
CA PRO A 305 -10.23 -3.67 -37.96
C PRO A 305 -8.86 -3.42 -37.31
N PRO A 306 -7.76 -3.52 -38.08
CA PRO A 306 -6.44 -3.25 -37.55
C PRO A 306 -6.39 -1.84 -36.97
N LEU A 307 -6.00 -1.72 -35.70
CA LEU A 307 -5.85 -0.41 -35.06
C LEU A 307 -4.74 0.40 -35.76
N PRO A 308 -4.90 1.73 -35.86
CA PRO A 308 -3.91 2.58 -36.50
C PRO A 308 -2.57 2.52 -35.76
N ARG A 309 -1.49 2.41 -36.53
CA ARG A 309 -0.10 2.40 -36.04
C ARG A 309 0.65 3.60 -36.60
N PRO A 310 0.37 4.81 -36.10
CA PRO A 310 1.02 6.00 -36.62
C PRO A 310 2.53 5.95 -36.38
N ASN A 311 3.32 6.22 -37.42
CA ASN A 311 4.79 6.24 -37.33
C ASN A 311 5.31 7.31 -36.35
N TRP A 312 4.51 8.33 -36.02
CA TRP A 312 4.86 9.39 -35.07
C TRP A 312 4.71 8.98 -33.60
N LEU A 313 3.97 7.91 -33.28
CA LEU A 313 3.69 7.55 -31.89
C LEU A 313 4.97 7.17 -31.14
N LEU A 314 5.84 6.40 -31.77
CA LEU A 314 7.09 5.94 -31.15
C LEU A 314 8.07 7.08 -30.84
N PRO A 315 8.42 7.98 -31.77
CA PRO A 315 9.23 9.16 -31.43
C PRO A 315 8.50 10.10 -30.46
N GLY A 316 7.17 10.21 -30.55
CA GLY A 316 6.36 10.96 -29.58
C GLY A 316 6.50 10.41 -28.15
N LEU A 317 6.47 9.09 -27.97
CA LEU A 317 6.71 8.44 -26.68
C LEU A 317 8.12 8.70 -26.16
N VAL A 318 9.15 8.59 -27.02
CA VAL A 318 10.54 8.92 -26.65
C VAL A 318 10.64 10.34 -26.13
N ILE A 319 10.11 11.33 -26.86
CA ILE A 319 10.11 12.74 -26.47
C ILE A 319 9.36 12.93 -25.14
N ALA A 320 8.19 12.31 -24.98
CA ALA A 320 7.41 12.40 -23.76
C ALA A 320 8.16 11.83 -22.54
N ILE A 321 8.79 10.65 -22.67
CA ILE A 321 9.56 10.02 -21.59
C ILE A 321 10.80 10.87 -21.24
N VAL A 322 11.53 11.37 -22.24
CA VAL A 322 12.67 12.27 -22.01
C VAL A 322 12.22 13.55 -21.31
N ALA A 323 11.15 14.18 -21.78
CA ALA A 323 10.60 15.38 -21.14
C ALA A 323 10.20 15.12 -19.68
N MET A 324 9.52 14.01 -19.41
CA MET A 324 9.17 13.59 -18.05
C MET A 324 10.41 13.34 -17.18
N GLY A 325 11.45 12.70 -17.71
CA GLY A 325 12.68 12.46 -16.95
C GLY A 325 13.53 13.72 -16.74
N LEU A 326 13.46 14.71 -17.63
CA LEU A 326 14.07 16.03 -17.42
C LEU A 326 13.27 16.87 -16.40
N LEU A 327 11.95 16.68 -16.33
CA LEU A 327 11.10 17.29 -15.31
C LEU A 327 11.19 16.57 -13.95
N TYR A 328 11.70 15.34 -13.93
CA TYR A 328 11.89 14.58 -12.70
C TYR A 328 12.91 15.30 -11.81
N SER A 329 12.39 15.90 -10.75
CA SER A 329 13.15 16.54 -9.68
C SER A 329 12.75 15.86 -8.38
N PRO A 330 13.49 14.82 -7.94
CA PRO A 330 13.17 14.14 -6.70
C PRO A 330 13.07 15.17 -5.57
N ARG A 331 12.18 14.91 -4.60
CA ARG A 331 12.10 15.77 -3.43
C ARG A 331 13.52 15.85 -2.81
N PRO A 332 14.07 17.06 -2.61
CA PRO A 332 15.37 17.17 -1.97
C PRO A 332 15.27 16.48 -0.61
N HIS A 333 16.13 15.50 -0.40
CA HIS A 333 16.23 14.86 0.90
C HIS A 333 16.78 15.94 1.84
N THR A 334 15.92 16.51 2.66
CA THR A 334 16.29 17.58 3.59
C THR A 334 17.30 17.08 4.61
N GLY A 335 17.43 15.76 4.83
CA GLY A 335 18.65 15.11 5.29
C GLY A 335 19.34 15.75 6.50
N LEU A 336 18.58 16.11 7.54
CA LEU A 336 19.09 16.81 8.72
C LEU A 336 19.89 18.10 8.40
N THR A 337 19.67 18.71 7.23
CA THR A 337 20.37 19.92 6.78
C THR A 337 19.85 21.19 7.45
N VAL A 338 18.68 21.12 8.10
CA VAL A 338 18.11 22.23 8.87
C VAL A 338 18.63 22.16 10.29
N ALA A 339 19.21 23.26 10.78
CA ALA A 339 19.60 23.35 12.18
C ALA A 339 18.37 23.15 13.09
N PRO A 340 18.46 22.36 14.17
CA PRO A 340 17.35 22.18 15.09
C PRO A 340 16.86 23.52 15.65
N PRO A 341 15.55 23.68 15.87
CA PRO A 341 15.03 24.88 16.49
C PRO A 341 15.59 25.02 17.92
N GLN A 342 15.66 26.25 18.42
CA GLN A 342 16.02 26.47 19.82
C GLN A 342 14.87 26.03 20.72
N TRP A 343 15.07 24.92 21.42
CA TRP A 343 14.08 24.39 22.36
C TRP A 343 14.08 25.18 23.66
N ALA A 344 12.89 25.64 24.06
CA ALA A 344 12.67 26.25 25.36
C ALA A 344 12.29 25.18 26.38
N PHE A 345 13.18 24.91 27.32
CA PHE A 345 12.95 23.92 28.37
C PHE A 345 12.44 24.57 29.66
N PRO A 346 11.60 23.88 30.46
CA PRO A 346 11.14 24.40 31.73
C PRO A 346 12.30 24.64 32.71
N PRO A 347 12.19 25.64 33.60
CA PRO A 347 13.21 25.90 34.60
C PRO A 347 13.43 24.68 35.49
N GLY A 348 14.69 24.30 35.69
CA GLY A 348 15.09 23.13 36.47
C GLY A 348 15.27 21.83 35.67
N LEU A 349 14.96 21.82 34.37
CA LEU A 349 15.39 20.76 33.46
C LEU A 349 16.80 21.10 32.93
N SER A 350 17.81 20.39 33.42
CA SER A 350 19.17 20.49 32.88
C SER A 350 19.26 19.65 31.61
N THR A 351 19.78 20.21 30.52
CA THR A 351 20.01 19.46 29.28
C THR A 351 21.41 19.67 28.74
N GLU A 352 22.01 18.61 28.22
CA GLU A 352 23.32 18.63 27.58
C GLU A 352 23.20 18.01 26.18
N PRO A 353 23.64 18.71 25.10
CA PRO A 353 23.62 18.16 23.75
C PRO A 353 24.44 16.87 23.66
N MET A 354 23.93 15.88 22.92
CA MET A 354 24.62 14.64 22.61
C MET A 354 24.68 14.46 21.09
N PRO A 355 25.80 13.97 20.53
CA PRO A 355 25.85 13.65 19.12
C PRO A 355 24.90 12.49 18.80
N LEU A 356 24.26 12.57 17.63
CA LEU A 356 23.57 11.41 17.05
C LEU A 356 24.59 10.34 16.69
N LYS A 357 24.22 9.08 16.88
CA LYS A 357 25.02 7.96 16.37
C LYS A 357 24.97 7.94 14.84
N PRO A 358 25.99 7.38 14.16
CA PRO A 358 26.00 7.29 12.69
C PRO A 358 24.73 6.62 12.12
N ASP A 359 24.29 5.51 12.72
CA ASP A 359 23.11 4.77 12.27
C ASP A 359 21.81 5.57 12.46
N GLU A 360 21.71 6.35 13.54
CA GLU A 360 20.58 7.26 13.77
C GLU A 360 20.56 8.37 12.72
N PHE A 361 21.72 8.95 12.44
CA PHE A 361 21.86 10.01 11.44
C PHE A 361 21.46 9.50 10.06
N GLU A 362 21.97 8.34 9.64
CA GLU A 362 21.62 7.72 8.36
C GLU A 362 20.12 7.43 8.29
N TRP A 363 19.56 6.83 9.34
CA TRP A 363 18.15 6.48 9.39
C TRP A 363 17.24 7.71 9.34
N LEU A 364 17.47 8.72 10.18
CA LEU A 364 16.68 9.95 10.21
C LEU A 364 16.80 10.74 8.91
N THR A 365 17.98 10.74 8.28
CA THR A 365 18.20 11.32 6.96
C THR A 365 17.37 10.61 5.89
N ARG A 366 17.38 9.26 5.90
CA ARG A 366 16.63 8.42 4.95
C ARG A 366 15.11 8.56 5.12
N ASP A 367 14.66 8.74 6.35
CA ASP A 367 13.25 8.90 6.69
C ASP A 367 12.81 10.37 6.59
N GLY A 368 13.66 11.28 6.12
CA GLY A 368 13.26 12.64 5.77
C GLY A 368 13.00 13.55 6.97
N ALA A 369 13.68 13.30 8.09
CA ALA A 369 13.77 14.27 9.18
C ALA A 369 14.50 15.53 8.69
N GLU A 370 13.94 16.70 9.02
CA GLU A 370 14.53 18.00 8.66
C GLU A 370 15.61 18.40 9.65
N SER A 371 15.36 18.13 10.94
CA SER A 371 16.31 18.34 12.02
C SER A 371 16.10 17.29 13.11
N ALA A 372 17.17 17.00 13.85
CA ALA A 372 17.14 16.14 15.01
C ALA A 372 18.12 16.68 16.06
N ASP A 373 17.65 16.82 17.30
CA ASP A 373 18.44 17.25 18.45
C ASP A 373 18.34 16.21 19.55
N ARG A 374 19.47 15.59 19.87
CA ARG A 374 19.57 14.61 20.96
C ARG A 374 20.19 15.27 22.16
N ARG A 375 19.57 15.09 23.33
CA ARG A 375 20.05 15.66 24.59
C ARG A 375 20.02 14.63 25.70
N ARG A 376 21.03 14.69 26.58
CA ARG A 376 20.92 14.14 27.92
C ARG A 376 20.12 15.10 28.77
N PHE A 377 19.34 14.58 29.71
CA PHE A 377 18.64 15.44 30.66
C PHE A 377 18.75 14.93 32.10
N GLU A 378 18.64 15.88 33.01
CA GLU A 378 18.43 15.65 34.43
C GLU A 378 17.28 16.54 34.92
N TRP A 379 16.28 15.93 35.56
CA TRP A 379 15.12 16.63 36.11
C TRP A 379 14.63 15.95 37.38
N ARG A 380 14.64 16.67 38.51
CA ARG A 380 14.09 16.19 39.79
C ARG A 380 14.66 14.81 40.19
N GLY A 381 15.95 14.59 39.97
CA GLY A 381 16.64 13.33 40.27
C GLY A 381 16.44 12.20 39.24
N ILE A 382 15.67 12.45 38.17
CA ILE A 382 15.54 11.54 37.04
C ILE A 382 16.56 11.94 35.97
N THR A 383 17.31 10.97 35.45
CA THR A 383 18.23 11.18 34.34
C THR A 383 17.83 10.34 33.15
N GLY A 384 18.11 10.82 31.94
CA GLY A 384 17.77 10.10 30.72
C GLY A 384 18.31 10.79 29.47
N SER A 385 17.82 10.34 28.31
CA SER A 385 18.04 11.00 27.03
C SER A 385 16.72 11.27 26.33
N MET A 386 16.65 12.38 25.62
CA MET A 386 15.55 12.71 24.72
C MET A 386 16.08 12.96 23.32
N ILE A 387 15.24 12.70 22.32
CA ILE A 387 15.48 13.06 20.94
C ILE A 387 14.29 13.88 20.45
N LEU A 388 14.58 15.03 19.86
CA LEU A 388 13.61 15.98 19.36
C LEU A 388 13.77 16.04 17.85
N ILE A 389 12.75 15.63 17.11
CA ILE A 389 12.79 15.50 15.66
C ILE A 389 11.77 16.46 15.06
N THR A 390 12.18 17.23 14.06
CA THR A 390 11.24 18.02 13.24
C THR A 390 11.15 17.44 11.85
N SER A 391 9.94 17.36 11.33
CA SER A 391 9.68 16.95 9.95
C SER A 391 8.44 17.67 9.42
N SER A 392 8.52 18.18 8.20
CA SER A 392 7.35 18.57 7.40
C SER A 392 6.89 17.47 6.45
N THR A 393 7.57 16.33 6.47
CA THR A 393 7.32 15.20 5.56
C THR A 393 6.67 14.06 6.32
N TRP A 394 5.79 13.33 5.63
CA TRP A 394 5.15 12.15 6.18
C TRP A 394 6.16 11.01 6.44
N ARG A 395 7.31 10.98 5.73
CA ARG A 395 8.35 9.96 5.96
C ARG A 395 8.96 10.09 7.34
N GLY A 396 9.06 11.31 7.85
CA GLY A 396 9.54 11.56 9.20
C GLY A 396 8.55 11.09 10.27
N HIS A 397 7.31 10.77 9.88
CA HIS A 397 6.30 10.14 10.72
C HIS A 397 6.48 8.62 10.71
N HIS A 398 7.48 8.15 11.46
CA HIS A 398 7.71 6.73 11.72
C HIS A 398 7.33 6.39 13.16
N ARG A 399 7.14 5.10 13.42
CA ARG A 399 6.95 4.57 14.79
C ARG A 399 8.21 4.79 15.63
N PRO A 400 8.19 5.62 16.69
CA PRO A 400 9.37 5.89 17.51
C PRO A 400 9.91 4.63 18.19
N GLU A 401 9.12 3.56 18.26
CA GLU A 401 9.56 2.25 18.74
C GLU A 401 10.73 1.68 17.93
N ARG A 402 10.80 1.97 16.62
CA ARG A 402 11.96 1.59 15.79
C ARG A 402 13.26 2.26 16.25
N CYS A 403 13.20 3.45 16.86
CA CYS A 403 14.36 4.06 17.48
C CYS A 403 14.95 3.11 18.53
N PHE A 404 14.09 2.54 19.39
CA PHE A 404 14.52 1.66 20.49
C PHE A 404 15.10 0.35 19.97
N GLU A 405 14.54 -0.22 18.90
CA GLU A 405 15.08 -1.42 18.25
C GLU A 405 16.51 -1.20 17.72
N VAL A 406 16.81 -0.02 17.16
CA VAL A 406 18.17 0.35 16.73
C VAL A 406 19.16 0.40 17.91
N TYR A 407 18.65 0.61 19.14
CA TYR A 407 19.43 0.51 20.36
C TYR A 407 19.57 -0.92 20.91
N GLY A 408 18.98 -1.92 20.24
CA GLY A 408 18.90 -3.29 20.73
C GLY A 408 17.91 -3.46 21.87
N LEU A 409 16.97 -2.53 22.03
CA LEU A 409 15.89 -2.62 23.02
C LEU A 409 14.68 -3.30 22.40
N SER A 410 14.08 -4.24 23.13
CA SER A 410 12.79 -4.85 22.80
C SER A 410 11.65 -4.11 23.48
N LEU A 411 10.53 -3.96 22.78
CA LEU A 411 9.30 -3.42 23.33
C LEU A 411 8.56 -4.52 24.10
N GLU A 412 8.35 -4.34 25.41
CA GLU A 412 7.60 -5.29 26.25
C GLU A 412 6.14 -4.89 26.42
N ASP A 413 5.91 -3.59 26.66
CA ASP A 413 4.58 -3.03 26.89
C ASP A 413 4.48 -1.65 26.25
N SER A 414 3.27 -1.28 25.83
CA SER A 414 2.98 -0.02 25.14
C SER A 414 1.54 0.41 25.42
N GLN A 415 1.39 1.53 26.11
CA GLN A 415 0.09 2.04 26.53
C GLN A 415 -0.02 3.55 26.30
N THR A 416 -1.20 3.99 25.84
CA THR A 416 -1.53 5.42 25.81
C THR A 416 -1.81 5.89 27.22
N GLN A 417 -1.14 6.94 27.66
CA GLN A 417 -1.45 7.64 28.90
C GLN A 417 -1.90 9.07 28.58
N LEU A 418 -3.02 9.48 29.16
CA LEU A 418 -3.52 10.85 29.06
C LEU A 418 -2.94 11.66 30.22
N ILE A 419 -2.03 12.60 29.94
CA ILE A 419 -1.54 13.55 30.95
C ILE A 419 -2.61 14.61 31.24
N ASN A 420 -3.37 14.97 30.21
CA ASN A 420 -4.59 15.74 30.28
C ASN A 420 -5.53 15.29 29.13
N PRO A 421 -6.78 15.78 29.04
CA PRO A 421 -7.73 15.33 28.01
C PRO A 421 -7.26 15.50 26.56
N ASP A 422 -6.38 16.47 26.28
CA ASP A 422 -5.90 16.84 24.95
C ASP A 422 -4.41 16.47 24.73
N PHE A 423 -3.81 15.71 25.63
CA PHE A 423 -2.40 15.34 25.60
C PHE A 423 -2.24 13.83 25.83
N PRO A 424 -2.54 13.03 24.80
CA PRO A 424 -2.14 11.63 24.77
C PRO A 424 -0.62 11.53 24.56
N LEU A 425 0.01 10.66 25.33
CA LEU A 425 1.37 10.18 25.05
C LEU A 425 1.40 8.66 25.06
N ARG A 426 2.37 8.08 24.34
CA ARG A 426 2.67 6.66 24.46
C ARG A 426 3.72 6.47 25.55
N ALA A 427 3.40 5.66 26.55
CA ALA A 427 4.36 5.15 27.51
C ALA A 427 4.71 3.71 27.13
N VAL A 428 5.99 3.42 27.01
CA VAL A 428 6.50 2.10 26.64
C VAL A 428 7.48 1.57 27.68
N SER A 429 7.43 0.26 27.91
CA SER A 429 8.40 -0.47 28.72
C SER A 429 9.36 -1.21 27.81
N LEU A 430 10.66 -1.05 28.08
CA LEU A 430 11.74 -1.52 27.21
C LEU A 430 12.66 -2.50 27.96
N GLY A 431 13.01 -3.58 27.29
CA GLY A 431 13.89 -4.65 27.78
C GLY A 431 15.09 -4.88 26.88
N TYR A 432 15.98 -5.79 27.30
CA TYR A 432 17.08 -6.29 26.48
C TYR A 432 16.83 -7.77 26.15
N GLY A 433 16.30 -8.04 24.96
CA GLY A 433 15.94 -9.40 24.56
C GLY A 433 14.86 -9.99 25.48
N ASP A 434 15.17 -11.13 26.12
CA ASP A 434 14.27 -11.83 27.05
C ASP A 434 14.38 -11.35 28.51
N GLN A 435 15.20 -10.33 28.79
CA GLN A 435 15.30 -9.77 30.14
C GLN A 435 14.08 -8.89 30.45
N PRO A 436 13.55 -8.91 31.69
CA PRO A 436 12.41 -8.09 32.09
C PRO A 436 12.68 -6.60 31.92
N ALA A 437 11.63 -5.80 31.72
CA ALA A 437 11.73 -4.37 31.44
C ALA A 437 12.55 -3.64 32.51
N GLN A 438 13.62 -2.98 32.08
CA GLN A 438 14.49 -2.17 32.94
C GLN A 438 14.38 -0.68 32.61
N LEU A 439 13.80 -0.35 31.45
CA LEU A 439 13.75 1.00 30.92
C LEU A 439 12.31 1.38 30.60
N SER A 440 12.03 2.67 30.71
CA SER A 440 10.76 3.24 30.28
C SER A 440 11.06 4.39 29.32
N ALA A 441 10.24 4.51 28.28
CA ALA A 441 10.29 5.67 27.40
C ALA A 441 8.89 6.22 27.19
N VAL A 442 8.83 7.50 26.84
CA VAL A 442 7.60 8.17 26.47
C VAL A 442 7.81 8.91 25.16
N TYR A 443 6.81 8.90 24.29
CA TYR A 443 6.83 9.68 23.06
C TYR A 443 5.44 10.20 22.72
N TRP A 444 5.42 11.27 21.93
CA TRP A 444 4.22 11.84 21.34
C TRP A 444 4.62 12.60 20.07
N PHE A 445 3.65 12.85 19.22
CA PHE A 445 3.75 13.72 18.06
C PHE A 445 2.99 15.01 18.35
N GLN A 446 3.56 16.13 17.90
CA GLN A 446 2.98 17.44 18.12
C GLN A 446 3.00 18.27 16.84
N SER A 447 1.85 18.87 16.55
CA SER A 447 1.68 19.92 15.54
C SER A 447 1.29 21.23 16.23
N ALA A 448 1.12 22.31 15.46
CA ALA A 448 0.70 23.61 16.01
C ALA A 448 -0.65 23.58 16.74
N HIS A 449 -1.52 22.61 16.46
CA HIS A 449 -2.90 22.59 16.95
C HIS A 449 -3.32 21.27 17.60
N ARG A 450 -2.45 20.24 17.59
CA ARG A 450 -2.82 18.90 18.03
C ARG A 450 -1.61 18.11 18.53
N THR A 451 -1.84 17.35 19.59
CA THR A 451 -0.95 16.31 20.11
C THR A 451 -1.60 14.94 19.88
N THR A 452 -0.80 13.94 19.51
CA THR A 452 -1.23 12.56 19.27
C THR A 452 -0.10 11.61 19.66
N ASP A 453 -0.43 10.38 20.04
CA ASP A 453 0.52 9.31 20.32
C ASP A 453 0.59 8.27 19.17
N ASP A 454 -0.04 8.59 18.03
CA ASP A 454 -0.08 7.86 16.75
C ASP A 454 0.08 8.82 15.57
#